data_AF-A0A975TAW0-F1
#
_entry.id   AF-A0A975TAW0-F1
#
_cell.length_a   1.000
_cell.length_b   1.000
_cell.length_c   1.000
_cell.angle_alpha   90.00
_cell.angle_beta   90.00
_cell.angle_gamma   90.00
#
_symmetry.space_group_name_H-M   'P 1'
#
loop_
_entity.id
_entity.type
_entity.pdbx_description
1 polymer ?
#
loop_
_entity_poly.entity_id
_entity_poly.type
_entity_poly.pdbx_seq_one_letter_code
_entity_poly.pdbx_strand_id
1 'polypeptide(L)'
;MNSLTLHWHDAGQDKTQQIYEQQFSKNPGTVRLGRDPFKCDIVLTHPTVSGLHVEIFFYPQKHCFCIRNLRPTNPPIVDNQPLNQTEIILKEGSIIYLGQQQIKITKIIINSIPPTIITPPQSPRVNYQLPSTPPVQPQPVYALECPKCHKISSAENLQIGCPWCGTSLAAAMSVLVVPNN
;
A
#
# COMPACT_ATOMS: atom_id res chain seq x y z
N MET A 1 -9.95 -10.90 7.26
CA MET A 1 -8.59 -11.05 7.81
C MET A 1 -7.65 -11.29 6.66
N ASN A 2 -6.66 -10.42 6.52
CA ASN A 2 -5.69 -10.50 5.43
C ASN A 2 -4.67 -11.62 5.70
N SER A 3 -4.31 -12.37 4.68
CA SER A 3 -3.40 -13.51 4.82
C SER A 3 -2.53 -13.72 3.59
N LEU A 4 -1.37 -14.34 3.83
CA LEU A 4 -0.42 -14.75 2.80
C LEU A 4 -0.02 -16.20 3.04
N THR A 5 0.05 -17.00 1.98
CA THR A 5 0.44 -18.41 2.06
C THR A 5 1.84 -18.61 1.46
N LEU A 6 2.71 -19.21 2.26
CA LEU A 6 4.07 -19.59 1.91
C LEU A 6 4.11 -21.10 1.63
N HIS A 7 4.86 -21.50 0.59
CA HIS A 7 5.17 -22.89 0.28
C HIS A 7 6.67 -23.05 0.08
N TRP A 8 7.28 -24.06 0.70
CA TRP A 8 8.71 -24.34 0.54
C TRP A 8 9.01 -25.82 0.79
N HIS A 9 10.16 -26.28 0.28
CA HIS A 9 10.67 -27.62 0.55
C HIS A 9 11.76 -27.55 1.61
N ASP A 10 11.67 -28.33 2.68
CA ASP A 10 12.62 -28.31 3.81
C ASP A 10 12.71 -29.69 4.47
N ALA A 11 13.93 -30.15 4.72
CA ALA A 11 14.22 -31.48 5.29
C ALA A 11 13.52 -32.65 4.56
N GLY A 12 13.42 -32.58 3.22
CA GLY A 12 12.79 -33.63 2.41
C GLY A 12 11.26 -33.59 2.37
N GLN A 13 10.64 -32.55 2.95
CA GLN A 13 9.18 -32.40 3.00
C GLN A 13 8.74 -31.07 2.41
N ASP A 14 7.64 -31.10 1.67
CA ASP A 14 6.95 -29.88 1.26
C ASP A 14 6.13 -29.34 2.43
N LYS A 15 6.37 -28.07 2.76
CA LYS A 15 5.72 -27.34 3.84
C LYS A 15 4.90 -26.20 3.27
N THR A 16 3.73 -26.00 3.84
CA THR A 16 2.87 -24.85 3.56
C THR A 16 2.48 -24.19 4.86
N GLN A 17 2.58 -22.86 4.92
CA GLN A 17 2.18 -22.11 6.09
C GLN A 17 1.49 -20.81 5.69
N GLN A 18 0.36 -20.54 6.33
CA GLN A 18 -0.37 -19.29 6.18
C GLN A 18 0.01 -18.34 7.31
N ILE A 19 0.25 -17.08 6.95
CA ILE A 19 0.51 -15.99 7.87
C ILE A 19 -0.63 -14.97 7.79
N TYR A 20 -0.90 -14.28 8.89
CA TYR A 20 -2.01 -13.33 9.01
C TYR A 20 -1.50 -11.96 9.50
N GLU A 21 -2.23 -10.90 9.15
CA GLU A 21 -1.89 -9.50 9.48
C GLU A 21 -1.76 -9.21 10.99
N GLN A 22 -2.44 -9.96 11.85
CA GLN A 22 -2.50 -9.74 13.31
C GLN A 22 -2.28 -11.04 14.10
N GLN A 23 -1.53 -12.00 13.54
CA GLN A 23 -1.23 -13.21 14.30
C GLN A 23 -0.29 -12.93 15.48
N PHE A 24 -0.40 -13.75 16.53
CA PHE A 24 0.60 -13.79 17.57
C PHE A 24 1.93 -14.30 16.99
N SER A 25 2.99 -13.58 17.25
CA SER A 25 4.34 -13.91 16.81
C SER A 25 5.37 -13.48 17.85
N LYS A 26 6.61 -13.96 17.71
CA LYS A 26 7.74 -13.58 18.57
C LYS A 26 8.09 -12.10 18.47
N ASN A 27 7.68 -11.44 17.39
CA ASN A 27 7.82 -10.01 17.20
C ASN A 27 6.49 -9.40 16.71
N PRO A 28 5.69 -8.79 17.62
CA PRO A 28 4.34 -8.34 17.33
C PRO A 28 4.21 -7.56 16.01
N GLY A 29 3.21 -7.92 15.21
CA GLY A 29 2.92 -7.29 13.92
C GLY A 29 3.78 -7.76 12.75
N THR A 30 4.72 -8.69 12.98
CA THR A 30 5.59 -9.25 11.92
C THR A 30 5.74 -10.75 12.08
N VAL A 31 6.18 -11.42 11.03
CA VAL A 31 6.56 -12.83 11.03
C VAL A 31 8.03 -12.94 10.67
N ARG A 32 8.83 -13.51 11.55
CA ARG A 32 10.27 -13.68 11.34
C ARG A 32 10.57 -15.04 10.73
N LEU A 33 11.37 -15.03 9.67
CA LEU A 33 11.87 -16.25 9.02
C LEU A 33 13.40 -16.32 9.17
N GLY A 34 13.90 -17.52 9.43
CA GLY A 34 15.32 -17.77 9.62
C GLY A 34 15.58 -19.15 10.21
N ARG A 35 16.83 -19.42 10.59
CA ARG A 35 17.28 -20.71 11.13
C ARG A 35 17.19 -20.81 12.66
N ASP A 36 17.10 -19.68 13.37
CA ASP A 36 17.11 -19.63 14.84
C ASP A 36 15.68 -19.82 15.41
N PRO A 37 15.40 -20.94 16.09
CA PRO A 37 14.07 -21.23 16.65
C PRO A 37 13.70 -20.34 17.82
N PHE A 38 14.62 -19.60 18.44
CA PHE A 38 14.29 -18.66 19.51
C PHE A 38 13.87 -17.29 18.98
N LYS A 39 14.23 -16.97 17.72
CA LYS A 39 13.97 -15.65 17.11
C LYS A 39 12.92 -15.66 16.01
N CYS A 40 12.75 -16.80 15.32
CA CYS A 40 11.90 -16.91 14.14
C CYS A 40 10.59 -17.62 14.42
N ASP A 41 9.52 -17.15 13.80
CA ASP A 41 8.20 -17.81 13.82
C ASP A 41 8.16 -18.98 12.84
N ILE A 42 8.85 -18.84 11.70
CA ILE A 42 9.04 -19.90 10.71
C ILE A 42 10.52 -20.27 10.69
N VAL A 43 10.82 -21.49 11.09
CA VAL A 43 12.18 -22.00 11.17
C VAL A 43 12.50 -22.81 9.93
N LEU A 44 13.60 -22.44 9.27
CA LEU A 44 14.10 -23.08 8.06
C LEU A 44 15.40 -23.81 8.41
N THR A 45 15.53 -25.08 8.05
CA THR A 45 16.67 -25.89 8.48
C THR A 45 17.92 -25.72 7.59
N HIS A 46 17.75 -25.14 6.40
CA HIS A 46 18.82 -25.02 5.43
C HIS A 46 20.03 -24.21 5.95
N PRO A 47 21.28 -24.72 5.82
CA PRO A 47 22.47 -24.13 6.46
C PRO A 47 22.83 -22.73 5.97
N THR A 48 22.46 -22.39 4.73
CA THR A 48 22.71 -21.05 4.16
C THR A 48 21.72 -19.99 4.66
N VAL A 49 20.67 -20.40 5.39
CA VAL A 49 19.72 -19.47 5.98
C VAL A 49 20.32 -18.88 7.25
N SER A 50 20.24 -17.56 7.35
CA SER A 50 20.70 -16.79 8.51
C SER A 50 19.83 -17.10 9.73
N GLY A 51 20.39 -17.05 10.94
CA GLY A 51 19.62 -17.29 12.17
C GLY A 51 18.34 -16.45 12.23
N LEU A 52 18.46 -15.17 11.89
CA LEU A 52 17.34 -14.27 11.59
C LEU A 52 17.62 -13.65 10.22
N HIS A 53 16.73 -13.82 9.24
CA HIS A 53 17.00 -13.47 7.84
C HIS A 53 16.07 -12.38 7.33
N VAL A 54 14.75 -12.57 7.47
CA VAL A 54 13.73 -11.61 7.00
C VAL A 54 12.58 -11.48 7.98
N GLU A 55 11.85 -10.37 7.84
CA GLU A 55 10.53 -10.15 8.40
C GLU A 55 9.51 -10.01 7.28
N ILE A 56 8.35 -10.65 7.43
CA ILE A 56 7.16 -10.38 6.61
C ILE A 56 6.11 -9.70 7.49
N PHE A 57 5.49 -8.65 6.99
CA PHE A 57 4.48 -7.90 7.73
C PHE A 57 3.39 -7.38 6.79
N PHE A 58 2.22 -7.11 7.34
CA PHE A 58 1.14 -6.46 6.60
C PHE A 58 1.26 -4.95 6.77
N TYR A 59 1.16 -4.20 5.68
CA TYR A 59 1.16 -2.74 5.69
C TYR A 59 -0.27 -2.22 5.50
N PRO A 60 -0.98 -1.83 6.58
CA PRO A 60 -2.41 -1.56 6.51
C PRO A 60 -2.79 -0.44 5.55
N GLN A 61 -1.97 0.61 5.46
CA GLN A 61 -2.25 1.78 4.63
C GLN A 61 -2.23 1.46 3.12
N LYS A 62 -1.43 0.47 2.69
CA LYS A 62 -1.35 0.04 1.28
C LYS A 62 -2.09 -1.28 1.03
N HIS A 63 -2.70 -1.85 2.06
CA HIS A 63 -3.36 -3.15 2.02
C HIS A 63 -2.51 -4.25 1.37
N CYS A 64 -1.23 -4.34 1.71
CA CYS A 64 -0.30 -5.31 1.10
C CYS A 64 0.62 -5.98 2.11
N PHE A 65 1.11 -7.17 1.77
CA PHE A 65 2.21 -7.80 2.51
C PHE A 65 3.55 -7.32 1.97
N CYS A 66 4.46 -7.01 2.87
CA CYS A 66 5.82 -6.58 2.56
C CYS A 66 6.83 -7.52 3.23
N ILE A 67 8.01 -7.62 2.64
CA ILE A 67 9.17 -8.32 3.20
C ILE A 67 10.31 -7.32 3.43
N ARG A 68 11.01 -7.47 4.55
CA ARG A 68 12.16 -6.67 4.95
C ARG A 68 13.41 -7.52 5.13
N ASN A 69 14.54 -7.01 4.65
CA ASN A 69 15.85 -7.63 4.88
C ASN A 69 16.35 -7.34 6.31
N LEU A 70 16.72 -8.37 7.06
CA LEU A 70 17.37 -8.25 8.38
C LEU A 70 18.85 -8.66 8.35
N ARG A 71 19.35 -9.12 7.20
CA ARG A 71 20.73 -9.59 7.05
C ARG A 71 21.40 -9.09 5.76
N PRO A 72 21.93 -7.85 5.75
CA PRO A 72 22.60 -7.27 4.57
C PRO A 72 23.78 -8.08 4.03
N THR A 73 24.47 -8.86 4.87
CA THR A 73 25.61 -9.70 4.47
C THR A 73 25.23 -10.96 3.69
N ASN A 74 23.95 -11.34 3.73
CA ASN A 74 23.37 -12.47 3.00
C ASN A 74 21.92 -12.07 2.67
N PRO A 75 21.74 -11.10 1.75
CA PRO A 75 20.44 -10.51 1.50
C PRO A 75 19.51 -11.53 0.85
N PRO A 76 18.20 -11.48 1.14
CA PRO A 76 17.24 -12.32 0.45
C PRO A 76 17.13 -11.87 -1.01
N ILE A 77 16.81 -12.80 -1.89
CA ILE A 77 16.55 -12.51 -3.31
C ILE A 77 15.05 -12.69 -3.54
N VAL A 78 14.37 -11.66 -4.02
CA VAL A 78 12.93 -11.70 -4.33
C VAL A 78 12.78 -11.50 -5.83
N ASP A 79 12.14 -12.44 -6.51
CA ASP A 79 11.89 -12.38 -7.95
C ASP A 79 13.18 -12.10 -8.76
N ASN A 80 14.26 -12.83 -8.42
CA ASN A 80 15.61 -12.73 -9.00
C ASN A 80 16.35 -11.40 -8.73
N GLN A 81 15.86 -10.57 -7.81
CA GLN A 81 16.51 -9.33 -7.41
C GLN A 81 16.94 -9.37 -5.94
N PRO A 82 18.22 -9.13 -5.60
CA PRO A 82 18.65 -9.04 -4.21
C PRO A 82 17.97 -7.85 -3.53
N LEU A 83 17.43 -8.09 -2.34
CA LEU A 83 16.75 -7.07 -1.54
C LEU A 83 17.79 -6.19 -0.82
N ASN A 84 18.42 -5.32 -1.61
CA ASN A 84 19.35 -4.29 -1.14
C ASN A 84 18.61 -3.10 -0.51
N GLN A 85 17.35 -2.87 -0.92
CA GLN A 85 16.44 -1.94 -0.27
C GLN A 85 15.91 -2.55 1.03
N THR A 86 15.47 -1.71 1.95
CA THR A 86 14.97 -2.18 3.26
C THR A 86 13.75 -3.09 3.08
N GLU A 87 12.81 -2.75 2.19
CA GLU A 87 11.52 -3.43 2.07
C GLU A 87 11.00 -3.51 0.63
N ILE A 88 10.30 -4.60 0.29
CA ILE A 88 9.59 -4.76 -0.98
C ILE A 88 8.21 -5.38 -0.76
N ILE A 89 7.27 -5.08 -1.66
CA ILE A 89 5.92 -5.65 -1.65
C ILE A 89 5.95 -7.06 -2.23
N LEU A 90 5.34 -8.01 -1.52
CA LEU A 90 5.16 -9.39 -1.99
C LEU A 90 3.91 -9.51 -2.87
N LYS A 91 4.02 -10.30 -3.93
CA LYS A 91 2.91 -10.61 -4.83
C LYS A 91 2.62 -12.11 -4.82
N GLU A 92 1.40 -12.47 -5.20
CA GLU A 92 1.08 -13.87 -5.45
C GLU A 92 1.95 -14.39 -6.59
N GLY A 93 2.54 -15.57 -6.42
CA GLY A 93 3.51 -16.15 -7.34
C GLY A 93 4.96 -15.73 -7.10
N SER A 94 5.24 -14.72 -6.26
CA SER A 94 6.62 -14.30 -5.99
C SER A 94 7.47 -15.43 -5.42
N ILE A 95 8.75 -15.44 -5.79
CA ILE A 95 9.75 -16.40 -5.33
C ILE A 95 10.79 -15.68 -4.49
N ILE A 96 11.02 -16.19 -3.28
CA ILE A 96 11.97 -15.66 -2.31
C ILE A 96 13.06 -16.72 -2.11
N TYR A 97 14.32 -16.32 -2.22
CA TYR A 97 15.46 -17.13 -1.81
C TYR A 97 16.10 -16.54 -0.55
N LEU A 98 16.25 -17.38 0.47
CA LEU A 98 17.00 -17.08 1.68
C LEU A 98 18.28 -17.95 1.67
N GLY A 99 19.37 -17.40 1.14
CA GLY A 99 20.49 -18.23 0.68
C GLY A 99 20.03 -19.16 -0.45
N GLN A 100 20.17 -20.48 -0.28
CA GLN A 100 19.70 -21.49 -1.25
C GLN A 100 18.29 -22.02 -0.95
N GLN A 101 17.66 -21.58 0.16
CA GLN A 101 16.29 -21.99 0.49
C GLN A 101 15.30 -21.20 -0.35
N GLN A 102 14.56 -21.87 -1.24
CA GLN A 102 13.47 -21.28 -2.00
C GLN A 102 12.15 -21.31 -1.20
N ILE A 103 11.40 -20.21 -1.25
CA ILE A 103 10.06 -20.06 -0.68
C ILE A 103 9.19 -19.39 -1.73
N LYS A 104 8.01 -19.95 -2.00
CA LYS A 104 7.04 -19.41 -2.96
C LYS A 104 5.84 -18.82 -2.24
N ILE A 105 5.40 -17.65 -2.70
CA ILE A 105 4.11 -17.09 -2.31
C ILE A 105 3.04 -17.74 -3.18
N THR A 106 2.22 -18.61 -2.61
CA THR A 106 1.20 -19.35 -3.39
C THR A 106 -0.15 -18.66 -3.39
N LYS A 107 -0.45 -17.85 -2.38
CA LYS A 107 -1.73 -17.16 -2.28
C LYS A 107 -1.61 -15.90 -1.45
N ILE A 108 -2.28 -14.83 -1.87
CA ILE A 108 -2.51 -13.63 -1.04
C ILE A 108 -4.01 -13.34 -1.01
N ILE A 109 -4.57 -13.23 0.20
CA ILE A 109 -5.97 -12.86 0.40
C ILE A 109 -5.99 -11.52 1.14
N ILE A 110 -6.49 -10.48 0.46
CA ILE A 110 -6.71 -9.16 1.03
C ILE A 110 -8.21 -8.89 1.00
N ASN A 111 -8.84 -8.84 2.18
CA ASN A 111 -10.25 -8.51 2.33
C ASN A 111 -10.40 -6.99 2.26
N SER A 112 -10.46 -6.43 1.05
CA SER A 112 -10.97 -5.07 0.87
C SER A 112 -12.49 -5.12 0.79
N ILE A 113 -13.16 -4.32 1.62
CA ILE A 113 -14.54 -3.94 1.35
C ILE A 113 -14.41 -2.92 0.21
N PRO A 114 -14.91 -3.18 -1.01
CA PRO A 114 -14.87 -2.17 -2.06
C PRO A 114 -15.60 -0.92 -1.55
N PRO A 115 -15.10 0.29 -1.85
CA PRO A 115 -15.82 1.50 -1.47
C PRO A 115 -17.23 1.43 -2.05
N THR A 116 -18.25 1.58 -1.20
CA THR A 116 -19.63 1.69 -1.66
C THR A 116 -19.75 2.93 -2.51
N ILE A 117 -19.81 2.75 -3.84
CA ILE A 117 -20.13 3.83 -4.75
C ILE A 117 -21.60 4.16 -4.52
N ILE A 118 -21.87 5.25 -3.79
CA ILE A 118 -23.22 5.82 -3.72
C ILE A 118 -23.51 6.38 -5.10
N THR A 119 -24.15 5.57 -5.93
CA THR A 119 -24.68 6.05 -7.21
C THR A 119 -25.90 6.92 -6.88
N PRO A 120 -25.93 8.20 -7.24
CA PRO A 120 -27.13 9.00 -7.06
C PRO A 120 -28.30 8.33 -7.80
N PRO A 121 -29.51 8.35 -7.22
CA PRO A 121 -30.68 7.76 -7.87
C PRO A 121 -30.88 8.38 -9.25
N GLN A 122 -30.86 7.55 -10.28
CA GLN A 122 -31.23 7.97 -11.63
C GLN A 122 -32.72 8.30 -11.60
N SER A 123 -33.05 9.58 -11.60
CA SER A 123 -34.42 10.04 -11.77
C SER A 123 -34.96 9.54 -13.11
N PRO A 124 -36.23 9.06 -13.16
CA PRO A 124 -36.85 8.67 -14.41
C PRO A 124 -36.82 9.86 -15.37
N ARG A 125 -36.14 9.69 -16.51
CA ARG A 125 -36.10 10.69 -17.58
C ARG A 125 -37.51 10.82 -18.16
N VAL A 126 -38.28 11.78 -17.68
CA VAL A 126 -39.50 12.22 -18.38
C VAL A 126 -39.04 12.95 -19.62
N ASN A 127 -39.35 12.38 -20.77
CA ASN A 127 -38.93 12.84 -22.09
C ASN A 127 -39.73 14.08 -22.48
N TYR A 128 -39.37 15.24 -21.92
CA TYR A 128 -39.80 16.53 -22.45
C TYR A 128 -38.84 16.93 -23.57
N GLN A 129 -39.30 16.78 -24.82
CA GLN A 129 -38.67 17.42 -25.97
C GLN A 129 -39.00 18.92 -25.93
N LEU A 130 -37.97 19.78 -25.86
CA LEU A 130 -37.84 21.10 -26.51
C LEU A 130 -36.59 21.85 -25.94
N PRO A 131 -36.03 22.85 -26.63
CA PRO A 131 -35.25 22.83 -27.87
C PRO A 131 -33.76 23.20 -27.63
N SER A 132 -32.91 22.93 -28.63
CA SER A 132 -31.55 23.46 -28.90
C SER A 132 -30.70 24.07 -27.75
N THR A 133 -29.53 23.46 -27.52
CA THR A 133 -28.40 23.85 -26.64
C THR A 133 -28.20 25.35 -26.36
N PRO A 134 -27.98 25.69 -25.08
CA PRO A 134 -27.04 26.73 -24.64
C PRO A 134 -25.93 26.16 -23.70
N PRO A 135 -24.89 26.95 -23.35
CA PRO A 135 -23.53 26.47 -23.09
C PRO A 135 -23.33 25.84 -21.70
N VAL A 136 -22.29 24.99 -21.61
CA VAL A 136 -21.73 24.43 -20.38
C VAL A 136 -21.65 25.53 -19.31
N GLN A 137 -22.48 25.43 -18.28
CA GLN A 137 -22.37 26.31 -17.12
C GLN A 137 -21.09 25.93 -16.36
N PRO A 138 -20.18 26.87 -16.08
CA PRO A 138 -18.99 26.59 -15.32
C PRO A 138 -19.38 26.20 -13.89
N GLN A 139 -19.03 24.97 -13.48
CA GLN A 139 -19.18 24.57 -12.08
C GLN A 139 -18.29 25.47 -11.22
N PRO A 140 -18.80 26.02 -10.10
CA PRO A 140 -17.98 26.82 -9.21
C PRO A 140 -16.84 25.97 -8.64
N VAL A 141 -15.60 26.37 -8.88
CA VAL A 141 -14.41 25.69 -8.37
C VAL A 141 -13.99 26.38 -7.08
N TYR A 142 -13.89 25.61 -6.00
CA TYR A 142 -13.37 26.12 -4.73
C TYR A 142 -11.85 26.29 -4.83
N ALA A 143 -11.37 27.46 -4.42
CA ALA A 143 -9.96 27.80 -4.37
C ALA A 143 -9.60 28.35 -2.98
N LEU A 144 -8.32 28.38 -2.64
CA LEU A 144 -7.82 28.84 -1.35
C LEU A 144 -7.17 30.21 -1.49
N GLU A 145 -7.65 31.18 -0.70
CA GLU A 145 -7.02 32.50 -0.63
C GLU A 145 -5.91 32.52 0.44
N CYS A 146 -4.69 32.85 0.03
CA CYS A 146 -3.56 32.90 0.95
C CYS A 146 -3.68 34.08 1.92
N PRO A 147 -3.62 33.87 3.25
CA PRO A 147 -3.80 34.96 4.24
C PRO A 147 -2.65 35.98 4.25
N LYS A 148 -1.49 35.65 3.64
CA LYS A 148 -0.32 36.53 3.65
C LYS A 148 -0.22 37.40 2.39
N CYS A 149 -0.55 36.86 1.23
CA CYS A 149 -0.39 37.56 -0.05
C CYS A 149 -1.70 37.73 -0.82
N HIS A 150 -2.82 37.25 -0.27
CA HIS A 150 -4.18 37.35 -0.80
C HIS A 150 -4.33 36.80 -2.24
N LYS A 151 -3.37 35.96 -2.67
CA LYS A 151 -3.45 35.26 -3.95
C LYS A 151 -4.28 34.00 -3.80
N ILE A 152 -5.08 33.75 -4.83
CA ILE A 152 -5.97 32.59 -4.92
C ILE A 152 -5.18 31.43 -5.54
N SER A 153 -5.18 30.29 -4.85
CA SER A 153 -4.51 29.04 -5.24
C SER A 153 -5.51 27.90 -5.37
N SER A 154 -5.22 26.90 -6.21
CA SER A 154 -6.09 25.70 -6.33
C SER A 154 -6.23 24.98 -4.98
N ALA A 155 -7.40 24.39 -4.71
CA ALA A 155 -7.68 23.67 -3.46
C ALA A 155 -6.73 22.49 -3.19
N GLU A 156 -6.11 21.92 -4.22
CA GLU A 156 -5.10 20.86 -4.09
C GLU A 156 -3.81 21.34 -3.39
N ASN A 157 -3.55 22.65 -3.36
CA ASN A 157 -2.37 23.22 -2.73
C ASN A 157 -2.47 23.35 -1.20
N LEU A 158 -3.56 22.87 -0.58
CA LEU A 158 -3.75 22.92 0.87
C LEU A 158 -2.56 22.33 1.65
N GLN A 159 -2.02 21.22 1.14
CA GLN A 159 -0.91 20.48 1.77
C GLN A 159 0.48 20.92 1.30
N ILE A 160 0.56 21.74 0.26
CA ILE A 160 1.82 22.23 -0.35
C ILE A 160 2.15 23.64 0.16
N GLY A 161 1.12 24.44 0.45
CA GLY A 161 1.24 25.86 0.78
C GLY A 161 1.13 26.77 -0.45
N CYS A 162 1.14 28.09 -0.22
CA CYS A 162 0.96 29.10 -1.25
C CYS A 162 2.15 29.08 -2.23
N PRO A 163 1.93 28.87 -3.54
CA PRO A 163 3.02 28.71 -4.51
C PRO A 163 3.81 30.00 -4.74
N TRP A 164 3.29 31.17 -4.32
CA TRP A 164 3.95 32.46 -4.53
C TRP A 164 4.80 32.93 -3.36
N CYS A 165 4.42 32.61 -2.12
CA CYS A 165 5.10 33.13 -0.93
C CYS A 165 5.45 32.05 0.10
N GLY A 166 5.16 30.78 -0.18
CA GLY A 166 5.48 29.62 0.66
C GLY A 166 4.68 29.56 1.97
N THR A 167 3.69 30.43 2.17
CA THR A 167 2.88 30.43 3.41
C THR A 167 1.92 29.27 3.42
N SER A 168 1.83 28.55 4.55
CA SER A 168 0.89 27.45 4.72
C SER A 168 -0.55 27.88 4.41
N LEU A 169 -1.25 27.07 3.65
CA LEU A 169 -2.66 27.28 3.30
C LEU A 169 -3.60 26.49 4.22
N ALA A 170 -3.08 25.80 5.25
CA ALA A 170 -3.89 25.01 6.18
C ALA A 170 -4.99 25.82 6.89
N ALA A 171 -4.81 27.13 7.03
CA ALA A 171 -5.78 28.07 7.59
C ALA A 171 -6.35 29.07 6.55
N ALA A 172 -6.15 28.82 5.25
CA ALA A 172 -6.66 29.67 4.18
C ALA A 172 -8.19 29.54 4.07
N MET A 173 -8.88 30.64 3.76
CA MET A 173 -10.31 30.59 3.47
C MET A 173 -10.56 30.00 2.09
N SER A 174 -11.62 29.19 1.98
CA SER A 174 -12.11 28.71 0.69
C SER A 174 -12.98 29.78 0.03
N VAL A 175 -12.62 30.18 -1.19
CA VAL A 175 -13.35 31.14 -2.01
C VAL A 175 -13.91 30.42 -3.23
N LEU A 176 -15.17 30.71 -3.56
CA LEU A 176 -15.80 30.26 -4.79
C LEU A 176 -15.25 31.08 -5.96
N VAL A 177 -14.56 30.42 -6.89
CA VAL A 177 -14.07 31.05 -8.11
C VAL A 177 -14.91 30.57 -9.27
N VAL A 178 -15.49 31.50 -10.01
CA VAL A 178 -16.08 31.22 -11.32
C VAL A 178 -14.91 31.23 -12.33
N PRO A 179 -14.64 30.14 -13.06
CA PRO A 179 -13.58 30.16 -14.06
C PRO A 179 -13.90 31.25 -15.07
N ASN A 180 -13.01 32.24 -15.16
CA ASN A 180 -13.11 33.31 -16.14
C ASN A 180 -12.65 32.71 -17.48
N ASN A 181 -13.53 32.79 -18.48
CA ASN A 181 -13.30 32.29 -19.83
C ASN A 181 -12.22 33.10 -20.56
#